data_AF-A0A075HWU8-F1
#
_entry.id   AF-A0A075HWU8-F1
#
_cell.length_a   1.000
_cell.length_b   1.000
_cell.length_c   1.000
_cell.angle_alpha   90.00
_cell.angle_beta   90.00
_cell.angle_gamma   90.00
#
_symmetry.space_group_name_H-M   'P 1'
#
loop_
_entity.id
_entity.type
_entity.pdbx_description
1 polymer ?
#
loop_
_entity_poly.entity_id
_entity_poly.type
_entity_poly.pdbx_seq_one_letter_code
_entity_poly.pdbx_strand_id
1 'polypeptide(L)' 'MDVSEVFCHNCKEVLGKYNTEFYTDTQIGDVIKIIHASHIREGHDLVIREITKK' A
#
# COMPACT_ATOMS: atom_id res chain seq x y z
N MET A 1 11.11 0.84 13.22
CA MET A 1 9.95 -0.03 12.93
C MET A 1 9.06 0.75 12.00
N ASP A 2 9.38 0.59 10.73
CA ASP A 2 8.93 1.40 9.63
C ASP A 2 7.85 0.58 8.91
N VAL A 3 6.63 1.10 8.89
CA VAL A 3 5.47 0.37 8.39
C VAL A 3 4.85 1.16 7.25
N SER A 4 4.86 0.62 6.04
CA SER A 4 4.18 1.20 4.90
C SER A 4 2.76 0.65 4.82
N GLU A 5 1.76 1.51 4.66
CA GLU A 5 0.39 1.09 4.42
C GLU A 5 -0.13 1.61 3.07
N VAL A 6 -0.95 0.81 2.39
CA VAL A 6 -1.65 1.20 1.17
C VAL A 6 -3.07 1.55 1.56
N PHE A 7 -3.45 2.80 1.30
CA PHE A 7 -4.77 3.32 1.57
C PHE A 7 -5.47 3.68 0.26
N CYS A 8 -6.73 3.29 0.15
CA CYS A 8 -7.58 3.68 -0.97
C CYS A 8 -8.45 4.86 -0.55
N HIS A 9 -8.35 5.98 -1.25
CA HIS A 9 -9.17 7.16 -0.97
C HIS A 9 -10.64 6.93 -1.38
N ASN A 10 -10.85 6.18 -2.46
CA ASN A 10 -12.18 5.91 -2.99
C ASN A 10 -12.98 4.96 -2.10
N CYS A 11 -12.32 3.91 -1.59
CA CYS A 11 -12.93 2.93 -0.69
C CYS A 11 -12.86 3.36 0.78
N LYS A 12 -12.05 4.39 1.12
CA LYS A 12 -11.76 4.85 2.49
C LYS A 12 -11.28 3.74 3.43
N GLU A 13 -10.57 2.76 2.88
CA GLU A 13 -10.08 1.60 3.61
C GLU A 13 -8.58 1.38 3.39
N VAL A 14 -7.96 0.70 4.34
CA VAL A 14 -6.56 0.28 4.26
C VAL A 14 -6.54 -1.09 3.58
N LEU A 15 -5.95 -1.14 2.39
CA LEU A 15 -5.86 -2.35 1.58
C LEU A 15 -4.70 -3.25 2.01
N GLY A 16 -3.70 -2.69 2.68
CA GLY A 16 -2.62 -3.48 3.26
C GLY A 16 -1.66 -2.67 4.12
N LYS A 17 -1.03 -3.33 5.08
CA LYS A 17 0.04 -2.79 5.91
C LYS A 17 1.23 -3.73 5.82
N TYR A 18 2.42 -3.19 5.63
CA TYR A 18 3.65 -3.93 5.36
C TYR A 18 4.77 -3.34 6.22
N ASN A 19 5.46 -4.19 6.98
CA ASN A 19 6.69 -3.77 7.64
C ASN A 19 7.84 -3.83 6.63
N THR A 20 8.52 -2.72 6.40
CA THR A 20 9.71 -2.66 5.53
C THR A 20 10.91 -3.40 6.12
N GLU A 21 10.85 -3.77 7.41
CA GLU A 21 11.86 -4.62 8.06
C GLU A 21 11.78 -6.11 7.65
N PHE A 22 10.60 -6.57 7.23
CA PHE A 22 10.37 -7.98 6.88
C PHE A 22 10.15 -8.17 5.38
N TYR A 23 9.73 -7.12 4.69
CA TYR A 23 9.45 -7.13 3.26
C TYR A 23 10.35 -6.14 2.54
N THR A 24 10.99 -6.61 1.48
CA THR A 24 11.78 -5.76 0.59
C THR A 24 10.86 -4.84 -0.24
N ASP A 25 11.36 -3.67 -0.63
CA ASP A 25 10.66 -2.74 -1.54
C ASP A 25 10.10 -3.43 -2.79
N THR A 26 10.83 -4.40 -3.34
CA THR A 26 10.38 -5.19 -4.49
C THR A 26 9.11 -5.98 -4.19
N GLN A 27 9.05 -6.66 -3.04
CA GLN A 27 7.88 -7.44 -2.64
C GLN A 27 6.68 -6.54 -2.35
N ILE A 28 6.92 -5.40 -1.68
CA ILE A 28 5.88 -4.41 -1.39
C ILE A 28 5.35 -3.83 -2.71
N GLY A 29 6.24 -3.50 -3.66
CA GLY A 29 5.88 -2.99 -4.98
C GLY A 29 5.05 -3.97 -5.82
N ASP A 30 5.32 -5.27 -5.73
CA ASP A 30 4.54 -6.29 -6.46
C ASP A 30 3.11 -6.40 -5.90
N VAL A 31 2.97 -6.40 -4.57
CA VAL A 31 1.67 -6.37 -3.92
C VAL A 31 0.89 -5.11 -4.26
N ILE A 32 1.55 -3.94 -4.22
CA ILE A 32 0.95 -2.67 -4.63
C ILE A 32 0.49 -2.76 -6.08
N LYS A 33 1.29 -3.29 -7.00
CA LYS A 33 0.87 -3.44 -8.41
C LYS A 33 -0.38 -4.29 -8.58
N ILE A 34 -0.54 -5.37 -7.83
CA ILE A 34 -1.74 -6.22 -7.88
C ILE A 34 -2.95 -5.42 -7.41
N ILE A 35 -2.83 -4.75 -6.26
CA ILE A 35 -3.89 -3.91 -5.70
C ILE A 35 -4.25 -2.78 -6.66
N HIS A 36 -3.23 -2.11 -7.20
CA HIS A 36 -3.33 -0.99 -8.11
C HIS A 36 -3.93 -1.41 -9.45
N ALA A 37 -3.60 -2.58 -9.99
CA ALA A 37 -4.20 -3.11 -11.21
C ALA A 37 -5.70 -3.40 -11.04
N SER A 38 -6.12 -3.85 -9.85
CA SER A 38 -7.53 -4.06 -9.54
C SER A 38 -8.30 -2.74 -9.41
N HIS A 39 -7.72 -1.78 -8.69
CA HIS A 39 -8.37 -0.52 -8.32
C HIS A 39 -8.30 0.58 -9.41
N ILE A 40 -7.25 0.60 -10.23
CA ILE A 40 -7.12 1.58 -11.34
C ILE A 40 -8.17 1.35 -12.43
N ARG A 41 -8.63 0.10 -12.61
CA ARG A 41 -9.73 -0.24 -13.52
C ARG A 41 -11.05 0.38 -13.06
N GLU A 42 -11.20 0.63 -11.77
CA GLU A 42 -12.36 1.30 -11.16
C GLU A 42 -12.15 2.81 -10.99
N GLY A 43 -10.98 3.35 -11.37
CA GLY A 43 -10.65 4.77 -11.23
C GLY A 43 -10.34 5.19 -9.79
N HIS A 44 -9.91 4.25 -8.93
CA HIS A 44 -9.66 4.50 -7.53
C HIS A 44 -8.27 5.10 -7.29
N ASP A 45 -8.22 6.14 -6.45
CA ASP A 45 -6.98 6.77 -5.99
C ASP A 45 -6.38 5.96 -4.82
N LEU A 46 -5.13 5.52 -5.01
CA LEU A 46 -4.36 4.74 -4.05
C LEU A 46 -3.15 5.53 -3.60
N VAL A 47 -2.95 5.60 -2.28
CA VAL A 47 -1.83 6.29 -1.66
C VAL A 47 -1.07 5.35 -0.74
N ILE A 48 0.25 5.35 -0.88
CA ILE A 48 1.16 4.64 0.01
C ILE A 48 1.55 5.61 1.11
N ARG A 49 1.33 5.23 2.37
CA ARG A 49 1.65 6.03 3.56
C ARG A 49 2.71 5.30 4.38
N GLU A 50 3.84 5.93 4.58
CA GLU A 50 4.90 5.42 5.45
C GLU A 50 4.66 5.89 6.88
N ILE A 51 4.35 4.96 7.77
CA ILE A 51 4.23 5.18 9.21
C ILE A 51 5.58 4.87 9.85
N THR A 52 6.37 5.92 10.03
CA THR A 52 7.53 5.91 10.91
C THR A 52 7.06 6.08 12.35
N LYS A 53 7.09 5.00 13.16
CA LYS A 53 6.98 5.17 14.62
C LYS A 53 8.29 5.77 15.13
N LYS A 54 8.25 7.07 15.45
CA LYS A 54 9.32 7.81 16.12
C LYS A 54 9.39 7.47 17.60
#